data_AF-A0A4Q6EM24-F1
#
_entry.id   AF-A0A4Q6EM24-F1
#
_cell.length_a   1.000
_cell.length_b   1.000
_cell.length_c   1.000
_cell.angle_alpha   90.00
_cell.angle_beta   90.00
_cell.angle_gamma   90.00
#
_symmetry.space_group_name_H-M   'P 1'
#
loop_
_entity.id
_entity.type
_entity.pdbx_description
1 polymer ?
#
loop_
_entity_poly.entity_id
_entity_poly.type
_entity_poly.pdbx_seq_one_letter_code
_entity_poly.pdbx_strand_id
1 'polypeptide(L)'
;MRVEQGYDPADPLFREGNLSRWVNSPYCAPALPIIYYFASRLRDSIKALTPRPELFTLSPEALTDSLLARLDAKLSRQIHRAVILEINGDRIMGLLQGETPEARFRDFTKQMQSAERRARFFADYPVLFDTLHAALSDWREANEEFLIRLRADFAELQSTFGATGAFAKFADGSGDSHNRGRSVMVLEFASGKRIVYKPHNIDVDAQFQNFLHWMSQQGLPTERLLFLAKEKYGWVEFVTNSPCANEAEVETFYERAGQLLAALYLLGGTDVHSENLIARGAQPIVIDVETLFHPHVIDNTLPNPSDDARSLLTKEIGNSVLKTDFLPRLKGAPERAADQSGLGGRAGQATAIKGRGVVSMGTDEIRIAETTYTTGQVRNRPRLEGKEIRVNGDALVRGFEHGYRVFLENRSVLLELLEGFRHLTIRAVPRNS
;
A
#
# COMPACT_ATOMS: atom_id res chain seq x y z
N MET A 1 -10.57 42.06 11.05
CA MET A 1 -11.83 41.45 10.56
C MET A 1 -11.46 40.13 9.88
N ARG A 2 -11.93 39.00 10.43
CA ARG A 2 -11.73 37.58 10.04
C ARG A 2 -10.33 36.95 10.21
N VAL A 3 -9.95 36.67 11.46
CA VAL A 3 -8.91 35.68 11.82
C VAL A 3 -9.38 34.88 13.03
N GLU A 4 -10.49 34.13 12.89
CA GLU A 4 -11.00 33.24 13.95
C GLU A 4 -10.84 31.74 13.62
N GLN A 5 -10.59 31.38 12.36
CA GLN A 5 -10.57 29.97 11.92
C GLN A 5 -9.17 29.40 11.64
N GLY A 6 -8.14 30.22 11.47
CA GLY A 6 -6.79 29.75 11.11
C GLY A 6 -6.66 29.23 9.67
N TYR A 7 -7.71 29.36 8.86
CA TYR A 7 -7.77 29.05 7.42
C TYR A 7 -8.82 29.94 6.74
N ASP A 8 -8.76 30.09 5.41
CA ASP A 8 -9.71 30.88 4.62
C ASP A 8 -10.76 29.95 3.96
N PRO A 9 -12.03 29.97 4.39
CA PRO A 9 -13.10 29.16 3.80
C PRO A 9 -13.40 29.51 2.33
N ALA A 10 -12.93 30.67 1.84
CA ALA A 10 -13.06 31.06 0.45
C ALA A 10 -11.96 30.48 -0.45
N ASP A 11 -10.90 29.89 0.11
CA ASP A 11 -9.81 29.28 -0.64
C ASP A 11 -10.33 28.11 -1.50
N PRO A 12 -9.89 27.97 -2.77
CA PRO A 12 -10.32 26.88 -3.66
C PRO A 12 -10.17 25.47 -3.07
N LEU A 13 -9.16 25.24 -2.22
CA LEU A 13 -8.98 23.95 -1.53
C LEU A 13 -10.19 23.60 -0.64
N PHE A 14 -10.95 24.60 -0.16
CA PHE A 14 -12.16 24.44 0.66
C PHE A 14 -13.46 24.41 -0.13
N ARG A 15 -13.55 25.04 -1.30
CA ARG A 15 -14.81 25.11 -2.04
C ARG A 15 -15.12 23.82 -2.80
N GLU A 16 -14.09 23.24 -3.40
CA GLU A 16 -14.25 22.15 -4.37
C GLU A 16 -13.39 20.92 -4.03
N GLY A 17 -12.51 21.03 -3.03
CA GLY A 17 -11.59 19.96 -2.62
C GLY A 17 -12.01 19.18 -1.37
N ASN A 18 -11.20 18.20 -0.98
CA ASN A 18 -11.34 17.34 0.19
C ASN A 18 -11.37 18.10 1.52
N LEU A 19 -10.77 19.28 1.63
CA LEU A 19 -10.87 20.07 2.86
C LEU A 19 -12.33 20.41 3.19
N SER A 20 -13.20 20.60 2.17
CA SER A 20 -14.65 20.79 2.36
C SER A 20 -15.30 19.63 3.11
N ARG A 21 -14.92 18.40 2.78
CA ARG A 21 -15.41 17.16 3.40
C ARG A 21 -14.90 17.05 4.84
N TRP A 22 -13.67 17.49 5.06
CA TRP A 22 -12.98 17.37 6.35
C TRP A 22 -13.46 18.37 7.40
N VAL A 23 -14.05 19.50 6.99
CA VAL A 23 -14.74 20.44 7.90
C VAL A 23 -15.82 19.75 8.73
N ASN A 24 -16.52 18.79 8.13
CA ASN A 24 -17.60 18.03 8.78
C ASN A 24 -17.13 16.66 9.28
N SER A 25 -15.85 16.33 9.12
CA SER A 25 -15.25 15.10 9.65
C SER A 25 -14.88 15.31 11.12
N PRO A 26 -15.31 14.43 12.04
CA PRO A 26 -14.94 14.55 13.46
C PRO A 26 -13.43 14.37 13.66
N TYR A 27 -12.78 13.65 12.75
CA TYR A 27 -11.36 13.32 12.84
C TYR A 27 -10.49 14.43 12.27
N CYS A 28 -10.94 15.06 11.19
CA CYS A 28 -10.12 16.07 10.52
C CYS A 28 -10.43 17.48 11.01
N ALA A 29 -11.62 17.74 11.56
CA ALA A 29 -12.00 19.07 12.07
C ALA A 29 -11.04 19.63 13.12
N PRO A 30 -10.57 18.86 14.14
CA PRO A 30 -9.61 19.39 15.10
C PRO A 30 -8.27 19.76 14.46
N ALA A 31 -7.82 18.98 13.46
CA ALA A 31 -6.53 19.18 12.81
C ALA A 31 -6.59 20.12 11.59
N LEU A 32 -7.78 20.63 11.23
CA LEU A 32 -8.03 21.33 9.98
C LEU A 32 -7.12 22.54 9.73
N PRO A 33 -6.81 23.42 10.72
CA PRO A 33 -5.88 24.52 10.49
C PRO A 33 -4.45 24.05 10.19
N ILE A 34 -4.00 22.96 10.83
CA ILE A 34 -2.67 22.37 10.62
C ILE A 34 -2.61 21.75 9.22
N ILE A 35 -3.64 20.99 8.85
CA ILE A 35 -3.78 20.42 7.52
C ILE A 35 -3.74 21.51 6.46
N TYR A 36 -4.54 22.57 6.62
CA TYR A 36 -4.57 23.70 5.69
C TYR A 36 -3.21 24.36 5.56
N TYR A 37 -2.52 24.62 6.68
CA TYR A 37 -1.17 25.20 6.66
C TYR A 37 -0.20 24.40 5.78
N PHE A 38 -0.13 23.07 5.96
CA PHE A 38 0.76 22.24 5.14
C PHE A 38 0.29 22.11 3.70
N ALA A 39 -1.03 22.02 3.46
CA ALA A 39 -1.61 21.95 2.13
C ALA A 39 -1.33 23.22 1.30
N SER A 40 -1.52 24.40 1.90
CA SER A 40 -1.23 25.68 1.24
C SER A 40 0.24 25.79 0.87
N ARG A 41 1.16 25.35 1.73
CA ARG A 41 2.60 25.36 1.42
C ARG A 41 2.95 24.38 0.31
N LEU A 42 2.38 23.17 0.31
CA LEU A 42 2.57 22.23 -0.80
C LEU A 42 2.04 22.83 -2.11
N ARG A 43 0.88 23.48 -2.08
CA ARG A 43 0.30 24.17 -3.25
C ARG A 43 1.24 25.26 -3.77
N ASP A 44 1.83 26.06 -2.89
CA ASP A 44 2.78 27.11 -3.29
C ASP A 44 4.06 26.50 -3.91
N SER A 45 4.55 25.39 -3.35
CA SER A 45 5.63 24.59 -3.94
C SER A 45 5.26 24.05 -5.33
N ILE A 46 4.03 23.52 -5.50
CA ILE A 46 3.52 23.07 -6.80
C ILE A 46 3.47 24.24 -7.80
N LYS A 47 2.97 25.42 -7.39
CA LYS A 47 2.95 26.62 -8.23
C LYS A 47 4.35 27.00 -8.71
N ALA A 48 5.35 26.95 -7.82
CA ALA A 48 6.74 27.20 -8.18
C ALA A 48 7.34 26.14 -9.12
N LEU A 49 6.90 24.88 -9.01
CA LEU A 49 7.32 23.79 -9.89
C LEU A 49 6.63 23.82 -11.26
N THR A 50 5.49 24.53 -11.40
CA THR A 50 4.59 24.45 -12.55
C THR A 50 4.55 25.75 -13.39
N PRO A 51 5.48 25.93 -14.34
CA PRO A 51 5.21 26.73 -15.53
C PRO A 51 5.11 25.87 -16.82
N ARG A 52 4.97 24.54 -16.69
CA ARG A 52 5.02 23.57 -17.80
C ARG A 52 3.69 22.81 -18.01
N PRO A 53 2.79 23.29 -18.89
CA PRO A 53 1.51 22.64 -19.18
C PRO A 53 1.68 21.24 -19.80
N GLU A 54 2.88 20.90 -20.29
CA GLU A 54 3.19 19.56 -20.79
C GLU A 54 3.33 18.50 -19.70
N LEU A 55 3.56 18.89 -18.44
CA LEU A 55 3.80 17.96 -17.32
C LEU A 55 2.52 17.56 -16.57
N PHE A 56 1.60 18.50 -16.38
CA PHE A 56 0.41 18.33 -15.53
C PHE A 56 -0.84 18.80 -16.26
N THR A 57 -1.89 17.98 -16.30
CA THR A 57 -3.23 18.46 -16.71
C THR A 57 -3.98 19.12 -15.56
N LEU A 58 -3.57 18.86 -14.32
CA LEU A 58 -4.22 19.34 -13.10
C LEU A 58 -3.74 20.75 -12.75
N SER A 59 -4.66 21.58 -12.25
CA SER A 59 -4.28 22.83 -11.59
C SER A 59 -3.50 22.53 -10.29
N PRO A 60 -2.69 23.48 -9.79
CA PRO A 60 -2.02 23.32 -8.51
C PRO A 60 -2.97 22.95 -7.36
N GLU A 61 -4.17 23.52 -7.37
CA GLU A 61 -5.23 23.23 -6.40
C GLU A 61 -5.73 21.78 -6.51
N ALA A 62 -6.06 21.31 -7.71
CA ALA A 62 -6.54 19.95 -7.94
C ALA A 62 -5.47 18.88 -7.64
N LEU A 63 -4.20 19.18 -7.94
CA LEU A 63 -3.08 18.30 -7.61
C LEU A 63 -2.86 18.20 -6.10
N THR A 64 -2.86 19.34 -5.40
CA THR A 64 -2.78 19.38 -3.93
C THR A 64 -3.92 18.58 -3.30
N ASP A 65 -5.13 18.76 -3.83
CA ASP A 65 -6.31 18.07 -3.33
C ASP A 65 -6.22 16.54 -3.50
N SER A 66 -5.75 16.09 -4.66
CA SER A 66 -5.53 14.66 -4.93
C SER A 66 -4.49 14.04 -3.99
N LEU A 67 -3.47 14.81 -3.58
CA LEU A 67 -2.46 14.38 -2.62
C LEU A 67 -2.98 14.37 -1.17
N LEU A 68 -3.91 15.28 -0.83
CA LEU A 68 -4.59 15.31 0.46
C LEU A 68 -5.53 14.13 0.64
N ALA A 69 -6.26 13.70 -0.40
CA ALA A 69 -7.16 12.54 -0.34
C ALA A 69 -6.47 11.29 0.21
N ARG A 70 -5.17 11.15 -0.03
CA ARG A 70 -4.35 10.01 0.41
C ARG A 70 -4.00 10.03 1.90
N LEU A 71 -4.23 11.14 2.60
CA LEU A 71 -3.94 11.29 4.02
C LEU A 71 -5.10 10.92 4.94
N ASP A 72 -6.34 10.89 4.44
CA ASP A 72 -7.54 10.79 5.28
C ASP A 72 -7.48 9.60 6.25
N ALA A 73 -7.24 8.40 5.70
CA ALA A 73 -7.14 7.17 6.49
C ALA A 73 -5.96 7.19 7.48
N LYS A 74 -4.86 7.87 7.15
CA LYS A 74 -3.69 7.98 8.05
C LYS A 74 -3.99 8.92 9.21
N LEU A 75 -4.51 10.11 8.93
CA LEU A 75 -4.84 11.11 9.95
C LEU A 75 -5.96 10.61 10.86
N SER A 76 -7.00 10.04 10.28
CA SER A 76 -8.10 9.41 11.02
C SER A 76 -7.58 8.32 11.97
N ARG A 77 -6.68 7.44 11.52
CA ARG A 77 -6.06 6.42 12.39
C ARG A 77 -5.27 7.00 13.57
N GLN A 78 -4.68 8.18 13.45
CA GLN A 78 -3.95 8.82 14.55
C GLN A 78 -4.87 9.51 15.55
N ILE A 79 -5.90 10.20 15.06
CA ILE A 79 -6.70 11.11 15.88
C ILE A 79 -7.99 10.49 16.45
N HIS A 80 -8.51 9.41 15.84
CA HIS A 80 -9.85 8.91 16.16
C HIS A 80 -10.07 8.59 17.64
N ARG A 81 -9.06 8.07 18.35
CA ARG A 81 -9.23 7.69 19.76
C ARG A 81 -9.47 8.90 20.67
N ALA A 82 -8.71 9.96 20.48
CA ALA A 82 -8.86 11.19 21.26
C ALA A 82 -10.21 11.86 20.95
N VAL A 83 -10.58 11.94 19.67
CA VAL A 83 -11.88 12.49 19.26
C VAL A 83 -13.05 11.68 19.83
N ILE A 84 -12.99 10.35 19.77
CA ILE A 84 -14.03 9.48 20.34
C ILE A 84 -14.14 9.71 21.85
N LEU A 85 -13.01 9.87 22.55
CA LEU A 85 -13.01 10.14 23.99
C LEU A 85 -13.69 11.48 24.31
N GLU A 86 -13.36 12.55 23.58
CA GLU A 86 -13.96 13.88 23.76
C GLU A 86 -15.47 13.88 23.50
N ILE A 87 -15.91 13.26 22.40
CA ILE A 87 -17.34 13.18 22.06
C ILE A 87 -18.10 12.47 23.19
N ASN A 88 -17.57 11.35 23.70
CA ASN A 88 -18.21 10.64 24.80
C ASN A 88 -18.19 11.43 26.11
N GLY A 89 -17.10 12.14 26.39
CA GLY A 89 -16.99 13.04 27.55
C GLY A 89 -18.04 14.13 27.52
N ASP A 90 -18.13 14.87 26.41
CA ASP A 90 -19.12 15.94 26.22
C ASP A 90 -20.56 15.40 26.30
N ARG A 91 -20.82 14.22 25.71
CA ARG A 91 -22.13 13.56 25.78
C ARG A 91 -22.52 13.24 27.23
N ILE A 92 -21.61 12.63 28.00
CA ILE A 92 -21.87 12.25 29.41
C ILE A 92 -22.09 13.50 30.28
N MET A 93 -21.37 14.59 29.99
CA MET A 93 -21.48 15.85 30.72
C MET A 93 -22.64 16.74 30.25
N GLY A 94 -23.40 16.33 29.22
CA GLY A 94 -24.51 17.11 28.68
C GLY A 94 -24.11 18.41 27.97
N LEU A 95 -22.89 18.46 27.41
CA LEU A 95 -22.32 19.65 26.76
C LEU A 95 -22.69 19.76 25.27
N LEU A 96 -23.30 18.73 24.68
CA LEU A 96 -23.69 18.69 23.27
C LEU A 96 -25.16 19.07 23.08
N GLN A 97 -25.42 19.96 22.10
CA GLN A 97 -26.77 20.40 21.75
C GLN A 97 -27.40 19.53 20.67
N GLY A 98 -28.67 19.17 20.86
CA GLY A 98 -29.46 18.46 19.85
C GLY A 98 -30.31 17.31 20.41
N GLU A 99 -31.48 17.11 19.82
CA GLU A 99 -32.43 16.09 20.27
C GLU A 99 -32.02 14.67 19.85
N THR A 100 -31.26 14.53 18.76
CA THR A 100 -30.81 13.22 18.23
C THR A 100 -29.30 13.03 18.40
N PRO A 101 -28.81 11.78 18.42
CA PRO A 101 -27.38 11.47 18.44
C PRO A 101 -26.57 12.15 17.32
N GLU A 102 -27.14 12.24 16.11
CA GLU A 102 -26.53 12.88 14.95
C GLU A 102 -26.49 14.40 15.10
N ALA A 103 -27.53 14.99 15.72
CA ALA A 103 -27.55 16.43 15.99
C ALA A 103 -26.47 16.83 16.99
N ARG A 104 -26.31 16.05 18.07
CA ARG A 104 -25.26 16.26 19.07
C ARG A 104 -23.86 16.05 18.50
N PHE A 105 -23.70 15.09 17.60
CA PHE A 105 -22.45 14.92 16.86
C PHE A 105 -22.12 16.11 15.96
N ARG A 106 -23.11 16.65 15.22
CA ARG A 106 -22.90 17.87 14.40
C ARG A 106 -22.59 19.09 15.26
N ASP A 107 -23.17 19.18 16.45
CA ASP A 107 -22.82 20.23 17.41
C ASP A 107 -21.36 20.10 17.87
N PHE A 108 -20.90 18.89 18.20
CA PHE A 108 -19.48 18.65 18.51
C PHE A 108 -18.54 19.10 17.38
N THR A 109 -18.81 18.70 16.13
CA THR A 109 -17.94 19.09 15.00
C THR A 109 -17.95 20.60 14.79
N LYS A 110 -19.09 21.28 14.98
CA LYS A 110 -19.19 22.74 14.95
C LYS A 110 -18.40 23.38 16.09
N GLN A 111 -18.49 22.87 17.33
CA GLN A 111 -17.71 23.37 18.46
C GLN A 111 -16.19 23.25 18.20
N MET A 112 -15.75 22.15 17.57
CA MET A 112 -14.35 21.96 17.16
C MET A 112 -13.86 22.93 16.07
N GLN A 113 -14.75 23.73 15.46
CA GLN A 113 -14.36 24.82 14.56
C GLN A 113 -13.91 26.09 15.31
N SER A 114 -14.13 26.21 16.62
CA SER A 114 -13.57 27.28 17.46
C SER A 114 -12.07 27.08 17.70
N ALA A 115 -11.31 28.18 17.63
CA ALA A 115 -9.88 28.18 17.96
C ALA A 115 -9.64 27.81 19.43
N GLU A 116 -10.47 28.31 20.33
CA GLU A 116 -10.41 28.04 21.77
C GLU A 116 -10.70 26.58 22.11
N ARG A 117 -11.66 25.96 21.42
CA ARG A 117 -11.95 24.52 21.61
C ARG A 117 -10.80 23.65 21.13
N ARG A 118 -10.23 23.94 19.96
CA ARG A 118 -9.04 23.21 19.44
C ARG A 118 -7.81 23.40 20.32
N ALA A 119 -7.57 24.62 20.81
CA ALA A 119 -6.44 24.90 21.68
C ALA A 119 -6.52 24.08 22.97
N ARG A 120 -7.70 23.98 23.59
CA ARG A 120 -7.92 23.11 24.76
C ARG A 120 -7.71 21.63 24.42
N PHE A 121 -8.29 21.16 23.32
CA PHE A 121 -8.09 19.78 22.86
C PHE A 121 -6.61 19.43 22.73
N PHE A 122 -5.81 20.25 22.03
CA PHE A 122 -4.38 19.96 21.89
C PHE A 122 -3.55 20.24 23.15
N ALA A 123 -4.04 21.05 24.09
CA ALA A 123 -3.41 21.18 25.41
C ALA A 123 -3.57 19.88 26.23
N ASP A 124 -4.69 19.17 26.08
CA ASP A 124 -4.93 17.88 26.72
C ASP A 124 -4.22 16.72 25.99
N TYR A 125 -4.00 16.85 24.68
CA TYR A 125 -3.31 15.85 23.84
C TYR A 125 -2.06 16.42 23.12
N PRO A 126 -1.03 16.88 23.83
CA PRO A 126 0.14 17.54 23.21
C PRO A 126 0.95 16.61 22.31
N VAL A 127 1.12 15.34 22.70
CA VAL A 127 1.83 14.34 21.89
C VAL A 127 1.10 14.05 20.56
N LEU A 128 -0.23 14.12 20.56
CA LEU A 128 -1.04 13.96 19.35
C LEU A 128 -0.84 15.14 18.40
N PHE A 129 -0.77 16.37 18.93
CA PHE A 129 -0.45 17.55 18.13
C PHE A 129 0.91 17.39 17.42
N ASP A 130 1.95 17.03 18.17
CA ASP A 130 3.31 16.83 17.62
C ASP A 130 3.34 15.72 16.57
N THR A 131 2.62 14.62 16.81
CA THR A 131 2.53 13.48 15.88
C THR A 131 1.84 13.87 14.58
N LEU A 132 0.72 14.61 14.65
CA LEU A 132 -0.01 15.09 13.47
C LEU A 132 0.83 16.11 12.69
N HIS A 133 1.48 17.03 13.39
CA HIS A 133 2.36 18.02 12.77
C HIS A 133 3.54 17.36 12.04
N ALA A 134 4.21 16.40 12.69
CA ALA A 134 5.28 15.63 12.07
C ALA A 134 4.78 14.85 10.85
N ALA A 135 3.64 14.16 10.96
CA ALA A 135 3.06 13.39 9.86
C ALA A 135 2.69 14.25 8.64
N LEU A 136 2.22 15.48 8.86
CA LEU A 136 1.89 16.45 7.80
C LEU A 136 3.14 17.10 7.20
N SER A 137 4.19 17.35 8.00
CA SER A 137 5.49 17.81 7.49
C SER A 137 6.14 16.75 6.60
N ASP A 138 6.20 15.51 7.08
CA ASP A 138 6.68 14.35 6.31
C ASP A 138 5.89 14.18 5.01
N TRP A 139 4.56 14.32 5.05
CA TRP A 139 3.73 14.28 3.85
C TRP A 139 4.08 15.39 2.87
N ARG A 140 4.23 16.64 3.33
CA ARG A 140 4.61 17.76 2.44
C ARG A 140 5.95 17.45 1.75
N GLU A 141 6.96 17.11 2.54
CA GLU A 141 8.32 16.86 2.05
C GLU A 141 8.38 15.67 1.08
N ALA A 142 7.69 14.57 1.39
CA ALA A 142 7.63 13.41 0.50
C ALA A 142 6.95 13.72 -0.84
N ASN A 143 5.92 14.57 -0.85
CA ASN A 143 5.24 14.96 -2.07
C ASN A 143 6.01 16.01 -2.88
N GLU A 144 6.67 16.96 -2.22
CA GLU A 144 7.61 17.87 -2.90
C GLU A 144 8.74 17.08 -3.57
N GLU A 145 9.32 16.10 -2.88
CA GLU A 145 10.32 15.19 -3.42
C GLU A 145 9.79 14.41 -4.64
N PHE A 146 8.59 13.83 -4.53
CA PHE A 146 7.94 13.13 -5.65
C PHE A 146 7.77 14.04 -6.87
N LEU A 147 7.27 15.26 -6.70
CA LEU A 147 7.03 16.19 -7.81
C LEU A 147 8.33 16.61 -8.49
N ILE A 148 9.39 16.83 -7.72
CA ILE A 148 10.73 17.14 -8.26
C ILE A 148 11.24 15.96 -9.10
N ARG A 149 11.11 14.72 -8.61
CA ARG A 149 11.52 13.50 -9.31
C ARG A 149 10.70 13.25 -10.58
N LEU A 150 9.37 13.37 -10.49
CA LEU A 150 8.48 13.25 -11.64
C LEU A 150 8.86 14.24 -12.75
N ARG A 151 9.15 15.49 -12.38
CA ARG A 151 9.59 16.52 -13.34
C ARG A 151 10.95 16.18 -13.95
N ALA A 152 11.92 15.75 -13.14
CA ALA A 152 13.26 15.42 -13.62
C ALA A 152 13.26 14.24 -14.60
N ASP A 153 12.44 13.23 -14.33
CA ASP A 153 12.44 11.97 -15.07
C ASP A 153 11.43 11.94 -16.23
N PHE A 154 10.64 13.00 -16.41
CA PHE A 154 9.48 12.98 -17.30
C PHE A 154 9.79 12.52 -18.74
N ALA A 155 10.90 12.99 -19.31
CA ALA A 155 11.31 12.59 -20.66
C ALA A 155 11.67 11.10 -20.74
N GLU A 156 12.37 10.57 -19.73
CA GLU A 156 12.71 9.16 -19.63
C GLU A 156 11.46 8.30 -19.38
N LEU A 157 10.47 8.82 -18.64
CA LEU A 157 9.18 8.14 -18.46
C LEU A 157 8.44 7.99 -19.79
N GLN A 158 8.43 9.04 -20.61
CA GLN A 158 7.80 9.01 -21.92
C GLN A 158 8.50 8.02 -22.86
N SER A 159 9.83 8.02 -22.91
CA SER A 159 10.58 7.11 -23.79
C SER A 159 10.53 5.64 -23.32
N THR A 160 10.62 5.40 -22.01
CA THR A 160 10.70 4.04 -21.45
C THR A 160 9.34 3.34 -21.44
N PHE A 161 8.28 4.04 -20.99
CA PHE A 161 6.95 3.43 -20.78
C PHE A 161 5.94 3.77 -21.89
N GLY A 162 6.31 4.64 -22.83
CA GLY A 162 5.39 5.15 -23.85
C GLY A 162 4.23 5.97 -23.25
N ALA A 163 4.41 6.53 -22.06
CA ALA A 163 3.39 7.30 -21.35
C ALA A 163 3.30 8.72 -21.92
N THR A 164 2.70 8.86 -23.09
CA THR A 164 2.55 10.14 -23.78
C THR A 164 1.54 11.05 -23.07
N GLY A 165 1.75 12.36 -23.23
CA GLY A 165 0.92 13.41 -22.61
C GLY A 165 1.31 13.71 -21.16
N ALA A 166 0.57 14.64 -20.56
CA ALA A 166 0.78 15.10 -19.20
C ALA A 166 0.28 14.09 -18.15
N PHE A 167 0.81 14.18 -16.92
CA PHE A 167 0.25 13.50 -15.76
C PHE A 167 -1.19 13.97 -15.53
N ALA A 168 -2.13 13.01 -15.44
CA ALA A 168 -3.55 13.29 -15.37
C ALA A 168 -4.11 13.15 -13.95
N LYS A 169 -3.80 12.05 -13.26
CA LYS A 169 -4.28 11.78 -11.89
C LYS A 169 -3.50 10.64 -11.24
N PHE A 170 -3.67 10.50 -9.93
CA PHE A 170 -3.32 9.27 -9.24
C PHE A 170 -4.44 8.23 -9.44
N ALA A 171 -4.08 7.01 -9.78
CA ALA A 171 -5.04 5.90 -9.83
C ALA A 171 -5.27 5.32 -8.42
N ASP A 172 -6.40 4.62 -8.25
CA ASP A 172 -6.73 3.90 -7.03
C ASP A 172 -5.69 2.79 -6.75
N GLY A 173 -5.29 2.65 -5.48
CA GLY A 173 -4.30 1.66 -5.04
C GLY A 173 -2.98 2.27 -4.58
N SER A 174 -3.05 3.16 -3.59
CA SER A 174 -1.87 3.63 -2.85
C SER A 174 -1.32 2.53 -1.95
N GLY A 175 -0.01 2.30 -1.99
CA GLY A 175 0.66 1.50 -0.96
C GLY A 175 0.71 2.23 0.39
N ASP A 176 0.97 1.48 1.46
CA ASP A 176 1.18 2.06 2.78
C ASP A 176 2.33 3.08 2.79
N SER A 177 2.23 4.07 3.68
CA SER A 177 3.29 5.07 3.86
C SER A 177 4.41 4.51 4.74
N HIS A 178 5.64 4.59 4.25
CA HIS A 178 6.87 4.22 4.95
C HIS A 178 7.85 5.42 4.97
N ASN A 179 8.96 5.30 5.71
CA ASN A 179 10.12 6.21 5.61
C ASN A 179 9.79 7.71 5.52
N ARG A 180 9.16 8.26 6.56
CA ARG A 180 8.74 9.67 6.65
C ARG A 180 7.74 10.09 5.57
N GLY A 181 6.63 9.35 5.46
CA GLY A 181 5.49 9.75 4.63
C GLY A 181 5.56 9.38 3.15
N ARG A 182 6.66 8.76 2.70
CA ARG A 182 6.81 8.24 1.33
C ARG A 182 5.88 7.05 1.13
N SER A 183 5.18 7.00 0.01
CA SER A 183 4.31 5.87 -0.36
C SER A 183 4.41 5.57 -1.84
N VAL A 184 4.17 4.32 -2.21
CA VAL A 184 4.04 3.92 -3.62
C VAL A 184 2.87 4.69 -4.25
N MET A 185 3.06 5.19 -5.47
CA MET A 185 2.05 5.95 -6.19
C MET A 185 1.81 5.37 -7.57
N VAL A 186 0.55 5.12 -7.94
CA VAL A 186 0.19 4.78 -9.31
C VAL A 186 -0.22 6.06 -10.03
N LEU A 187 0.55 6.43 -11.04
CA LEU A 187 0.29 7.58 -11.89
C LEU A 187 -0.47 7.15 -13.13
N GLU A 188 -1.48 7.92 -13.52
CA GLU A 188 -2.17 7.79 -14.82
C GLU A 188 -1.88 9.04 -15.66
N PHE A 189 -1.42 8.81 -16.88
CA PHE A 189 -1.11 9.86 -17.86
C PHE A 189 -2.31 10.09 -18.79
N ALA A 190 -2.35 11.22 -19.49
CA ALA A 190 -3.44 11.57 -20.41
C ALA A 190 -3.67 10.53 -21.53
N SER A 191 -2.64 9.75 -21.88
CA SER A 191 -2.74 8.59 -22.78
C SER A 191 -3.47 7.37 -22.21
N GLY A 192 -3.84 7.39 -20.92
CA GLY A 192 -4.37 6.24 -20.18
C GLY A 192 -3.29 5.26 -19.70
N LYS A 193 -2.01 5.50 -20.04
CA LYS A 193 -0.90 4.71 -19.53
C LYS A 193 -0.72 4.93 -18.03
N ARG A 194 -0.40 3.84 -17.32
CA ARG A 194 -0.16 3.87 -15.88
C ARG A 194 1.28 3.46 -15.55
N ILE A 195 1.88 4.15 -14.60
CA ILE A 195 3.24 3.91 -14.11
C ILE A 195 3.21 3.89 -12.58
N VAL A 196 3.97 2.98 -11.98
CA VAL A 196 4.13 2.89 -10.53
C VAL A 196 5.41 3.60 -10.11
N TYR A 197 5.30 4.60 -9.25
CA TYR A 197 6.42 5.23 -8.55
C TYR A 197 6.68 4.51 -7.23
N LYS A 198 7.91 4.00 -7.06
CA LYS A 198 8.39 3.40 -5.81
C LYS A 198 9.43 4.35 -5.18
N PRO A 199 9.17 4.96 -4.01
CA PRO A 199 10.06 5.95 -3.38
C PRO A 199 11.21 5.29 -2.58
N HIS A 200 11.72 4.16 -3.04
CA HIS A 200 12.81 3.39 -2.45
C HIS A 200 13.65 2.75 -3.57
N ASN A 201 14.89 2.35 -3.26
CA ASN A 201 15.75 1.68 -4.22
C ASN A 201 15.10 0.39 -4.75
N ILE A 202 15.03 0.24 -6.08
CA ILE A 202 14.37 -0.88 -6.76
C ILE A 202 15.37 -1.76 -7.51
N ASP A 203 16.65 -1.75 -7.11
CA ASP A 203 17.68 -2.51 -7.81
C ASP A 203 17.45 -4.02 -7.66
N VAL A 204 16.88 -4.45 -6.52
CA VAL A 204 16.46 -5.84 -6.28
C VAL A 204 15.36 -6.24 -7.28
N ASP A 205 14.34 -5.40 -7.47
CA ASP A 205 13.29 -5.63 -8.46
C ASP A 205 13.89 -5.74 -9.88
N ALA A 206 14.79 -4.82 -10.24
CA ALA A 206 15.43 -4.80 -11.55
C ALA A 206 16.30 -6.04 -11.79
N GLN A 207 17.07 -6.47 -10.78
CA GLN A 207 17.88 -7.69 -10.87
C GLN A 207 17.00 -8.95 -10.90
N PHE A 208 15.85 -8.94 -10.22
CA PHE A 208 14.87 -10.02 -10.35
C PHE A 208 14.31 -10.11 -11.77
N GLN A 209 14.13 -9.01 -12.51
CA GLN A 209 13.76 -9.09 -13.93
C GLN A 209 14.84 -9.73 -14.81
N ASN A 210 16.11 -9.52 -14.50
CA ASN A 210 17.21 -10.21 -15.19
C ASN A 210 17.16 -11.71 -14.88
N PHE A 211 16.81 -12.08 -13.65
CA PHE A 211 16.58 -13.46 -13.26
C PHE A 211 15.42 -14.10 -14.03
N LEU A 212 14.27 -13.43 -14.12
CA LEU A 212 13.13 -13.88 -14.92
C LEU A 212 13.48 -14.00 -16.41
N HIS A 213 14.25 -13.04 -16.95
CA HIS A 213 14.73 -13.12 -18.32
C HIS A 213 15.55 -14.38 -18.58
N TRP A 214 16.48 -14.68 -17.68
CA TRP A 214 17.27 -15.90 -17.74
C TRP A 214 16.40 -17.15 -17.64
N MET A 215 15.42 -17.20 -16.71
CA MET A 215 14.44 -18.29 -16.63
C MET A 215 13.76 -18.55 -17.98
N SER A 216 13.33 -17.48 -18.66
CA SER A 216 12.71 -17.58 -19.99
C SER A 216 13.65 -18.19 -21.03
N GLN A 217 14.94 -17.86 -20.98
CA GLN A 217 15.96 -18.45 -21.87
C GLN A 217 16.18 -19.94 -21.58
N GLN A 218 15.92 -20.40 -20.34
CA GLN A 218 16.00 -21.81 -19.95
C GLN A 218 14.70 -22.58 -20.19
N GLY A 219 13.74 -22.02 -20.93
CA GLY A 219 12.48 -22.68 -21.24
C GLY A 219 11.42 -22.58 -20.14
N LEU A 220 11.57 -21.65 -19.19
CA LEU A 220 10.56 -21.31 -18.18
C LEU A 220 9.96 -19.93 -18.51
N PRO A 221 8.91 -19.84 -19.34
CA PRO A 221 8.46 -18.56 -19.89
C PRO A 221 7.93 -17.60 -18.82
N THR A 222 8.53 -16.42 -18.72
CA THR A 222 8.12 -15.33 -17.82
C THR A 222 7.91 -14.03 -18.60
N GLU A 223 7.17 -13.10 -18.03
CA GLU A 223 7.04 -11.74 -18.56
C GLU A 223 7.97 -10.79 -17.80
N ARG A 224 8.71 -9.95 -18.53
CA ARG A 224 9.49 -8.86 -17.94
C ARG A 224 8.65 -7.60 -17.89
N LEU A 225 8.73 -6.88 -16.78
CA LEU A 225 8.16 -5.54 -16.70
C LEU A 225 9.20 -4.50 -17.11
N LEU A 226 8.73 -3.33 -17.53
CA LEU A 226 9.57 -2.16 -17.77
C LEU A 226 9.95 -1.50 -16.43
N PHE A 227 11.20 -1.05 -16.33
CA PHE A 227 11.74 -0.38 -15.15
C PHE A 227 12.58 0.82 -15.55
N LEU A 228 12.54 1.85 -14.70
CA LEU A 228 13.47 2.96 -14.69
C LEU A 228 14.00 3.11 -13.25
N ALA A 229 15.11 2.43 -12.97
CA ALA A 229 15.79 2.49 -11.69
C ALA A 229 16.60 3.78 -11.56
N LYS A 230 16.47 4.44 -10.41
CA LYS A 230 17.29 5.58 -9.98
C LYS A 230 17.94 5.20 -8.65
N GLU A 231 18.93 5.97 -8.21
CA GLU A 231 19.75 5.63 -7.03
C GLU A 231 18.93 5.30 -5.76
N LYS A 232 17.83 6.04 -5.51
CA LYS A 232 17.05 5.96 -4.25
C LYS A 232 15.56 5.69 -4.45
N TYR A 233 15.12 5.53 -5.69
CA TYR A 233 13.73 5.40 -6.08
C TYR A 233 13.65 4.78 -7.48
N GLY A 234 12.44 4.47 -7.94
CA GLY A 234 12.30 4.14 -9.35
C GLY A 234 10.87 4.08 -9.82
N TRP A 235 10.75 3.75 -11.10
CA TRP A 235 9.49 3.67 -11.81
C TRP A 235 9.32 2.30 -12.42
N VAL A 236 8.12 1.75 -12.33
CA VAL A 236 7.80 0.38 -12.76
C VAL A 236 6.54 0.40 -13.63
N GLU A 237 6.48 -0.47 -14.62
CA GLU A 237 5.28 -0.70 -15.41
C GLU A 237 4.09 -1.03 -14.49
N PHE A 238 2.95 -0.40 -14.73
CA PHE A 238 1.73 -0.81 -14.05
C PHE A 238 1.19 -2.12 -14.64
N VAL A 239 1.04 -3.13 -13.78
CA VAL A 239 0.52 -4.44 -14.20
C VAL A 239 -1.01 -4.46 -14.13
N THR A 240 -1.67 -4.62 -15.28
CA THR A 240 -3.12 -4.81 -15.33
C THR A 240 -3.48 -6.30 -15.26
N ASN A 241 -4.47 -6.64 -14.43
CA ASN A 241 -5.07 -7.97 -14.39
C ASN A 241 -5.88 -8.22 -15.67
N SER A 242 -5.76 -9.42 -16.24
CA SER A 242 -6.53 -9.84 -17.40
C SER A 242 -6.98 -11.31 -17.26
N PRO A 243 -8.15 -11.68 -17.80
CA PRO A 243 -8.64 -13.05 -17.73
C PRO A 243 -7.81 -13.98 -18.63
N CYS A 244 -7.81 -15.26 -18.29
CA CYS A 244 -7.40 -16.35 -19.18
C CYS A 244 -8.43 -16.51 -20.29
N ALA A 245 -7.96 -16.85 -21.49
CA ALA A 245 -8.80 -17.06 -22.66
C ALA A 245 -9.51 -18.43 -22.66
N ASN A 246 -8.92 -19.43 -22.01
CA ASN A 246 -9.44 -20.81 -21.95
C ASN A 246 -8.86 -21.58 -20.76
N GLU A 247 -9.31 -22.82 -20.55
CA GLU A 247 -8.84 -23.68 -19.46
C GLU A 247 -7.36 -24.03 -19.56
N ALA A 248 -6.81 -24.19 -20.77
CA ALA A 248 -5.38 -24.48 -20.95
C ALA A 248 -4.49 -23.31 -20.48
N GLU A 249 -4.94 -22.06 -20.66
CA GLU A 249 -4.26 -20.89 -20.08
C GLU A 249 -4.33 -20.86 -18.56
N VAL A 250 -5.41 -21.36 -17.95
CA VAL A 250 -5.51 -21.49 -16.49
C VAL A 250 -4.55 -22.54 -15.97
N GLU A 251 -4.43 -23.69 -16.66
CA GLU A 251 -3.43 -24.70 -16.31
C GLU A 251 -2.01 -24.15 -16.46
N THR A 252 -1.72 -23.48 -17.57
CA THR A 252 -0.44 -22.81 -17.82
C THR A 252 -0.11 -21.76 -16.75
N PHE A 253 -1.11 -21.01 -16.27
CA PHE A 253 -0.94 -20.06 -15.16
C PHE A 253 -0.40 -20.76 -13.91
N TYR A 254 -1.01 -21.88 -13.51
CA TYR A 254 -0.60 -22.58 -12.30
C TYR A 254 0.74 -23.31 -12.46
N GLU A 255 1.07 -23.82 -13.65
CA GLU A 255 2.42 -24.34 -13.93
C GLU A 255 3.48 -23.24 -13.81
N ARG A 256 3.24 -22.06 -14.41
CA ARG A 256 4.14 -20.91 -14.26
C ARG A 256 4.21 -20.40 -12.82
N ALA A 257 3.11 -20.47 -12.08
CA ALA A 257 3.10 -20.14 -10.65
C ALA A 257 3.99 -21.09 -9.86
N GLY A 258 4.05 -22.37 -10.24
CA GLY A 258 4.94 -23.35 -9.64
C GLY A 258 6.41 -23.01 -9.92
N GLN A 259 6.73 -22.66 -11.16
CA GLN A 259 8.09 -22.24 -11.57
C GLN A 259 8.53 -20.99 -10.81
N LEU A 260 7.64 -20.00 -10.67
CA LEU A 260 7.86 -18.80 -9.89
C LEU A 260 8.03 -19.11 -8.39
N LEU A 261 7.25 -20.04 -7.83
CA LEU A 261 7.42 -20.50 -6.45
C LEU A 261 8.81 -21.13 -6.23
N ALA A 262 9.32 -21.90 -7.19
CA ALA A 262 10.67 -22.44 -7.12
C ALA A 262 11.73 -21.32 -7.10
N ALA A 263 11.54 -20.27 -7.91
CA ALA A 263 12.42 -19.10 -7.93
C ALA A 263 12.38 -18.34 -6.59
N LEU A 264 11.19 -18.07 -6.06
CA LEU A 264 11.01 -17.38 -4.77
C LEU A 264 11.62 -18.19 -3.62
N TYR A 265 11.46 -19.51 -3.62
CA TYR A 265 12.06 -20.39 -2.64
C TYR A 265 13.59 -20.36 -2.70
N LEU A 266 14.16 -20.50 -3.91
CA LEU A 266 15.61 -20.45 -4.14
C LEU A 266 16.22 -19.12 -3.67
N LEU A 267 15.54 -18.01 -3.96
CA LEU A 267 15.98 -16.65 -3.61
C LEU A 267 15.63 -16.26 -2.17
N GLY A 268 15.05 -17.16 -1.37
CA GLY A 268 14.67 -16.88 0.02
C GLY A 268 13.63 -15.76 0.18
N GLY A 269 12.74 -15.61 -0.79
CA GLY A 269 11.67 -14.62 -0.80
C GLY A 269 10.61 -14.85 0.27
N THR A 270 9.96 -13.77 0.68
CA THR A 270 8.81 -13.77 1.60
C THR A 270 7.83 -12.64 1.22
N ASP A 271 6.70 -12.50 1.91
CA ASP A 271 5.73 -11.41 1.71
C ASP A 271 5.07 -11.36 0.32
N VAL A 272 4.97 -12.51 -0.39
CA VAL A 272 4.29 -12.60 -1.69
C VAL A 272 2.81 -12.96 -1.49
N HIS A 273 2.09 -12.08 -0.79
CA HIS A 273 0.67 -12.21 -0.48
C HIS A 273 -0.24 -11.76 -1.64
N SER A 274 -1.58 -11.90 -1.49
CA SER A 274 -2.56 -11.67 -2.56
C SER A 274 -2.56 -10.26 -3.17
N GLU A 275 -2.02 -9.26 -2.46
CA GLU A 275 -1.86 -7.90 -3.00
C GLU A 275 -0.61 -7.74 -3.89
N ASN A 276 0.39 -8.59 -3.71
CA ASN A 276 1.69 -8.54 -4.41
C ASN A 276 1.75 -9.49 -5.62
N LEU A 277 0.69 -10.28 -5.86
CA LEU A 277 0.54 -11.13 -7.04
C LEU A 277 -0.58 -10.61 -7.93
N ILE A 278 -0.31 -10.50 -9.24
CA ILE A 278 -1.30 -10.16 -10.26
C ILE A 278 -1.37 -11.27 -11.30
N ALA A 279 -2.56 -11.78 -11.55
CA ALA A 279 -2.84 -12.66 -12.68
C ALA A 279 -3.07 -11.85 -13.95
N ARG A 280 -2.24 -12.06 -14.98
CA ARG A 280 -2.37 -11.47 -16.31
C ARG A 280 -2.47 -12.60 -17.33
N GLY A 281 -3.69 -13.04 -17.64
CA GLY A 281 -3.92 -14.23 -18.45
C GLY A 281 -3.21 -15.44 -17.83
N ALA A 282 -2.38 -16.12 -18.61
CA ALA A 282 -1.57 -17.24 -18.16
C ALA A 282 -0.28 -16.85 -17.40
N GLN A 283 -0.06 -15.59 -17.02
CA GLN A 283 1.15 -15.13 -16.34
C GLN A 283 0.88 -14.71 -14.88
N PRO A 284 1.54 -15.35 -13.89
CA PRO A 284 1.60 -14.86 -12.51
C PRO A 284 2.71 -13.82 -12.36
N ILE A 285 2.35 -12.57 -12.10
CA ILE A 285 3.29 -11.45 -12.00
C ILE A 285 3.42 -11.00 -10.55
N VAL A 286 4.62 -11.09 -9.99
CA VAL A 286 4.95 -10.51 -8.68
C VAL A 286 5.39 -9.07 -8.87
N ILE A 287 4.72 -8.13 -8.19
CA ILE A 287 4.97 -6.69 -8.34
C ILE A 287 5.83 -6.10 -7.21
N ASP A 288 6.08 -6.88 -6.17
CA ASP A 288 6.93 -6.49 -5.06
C ASP A 288 7.81 -7.64 -4.60
N VAL A 289 9.13 -7.44 -4.71
CA VAL A 289 10.16 -8.44 -4.41
C VAL A 289 11.28 -7.84 -3.55
N GLU A 290 11.01 -6.74 -2.85
CA GLU A 290 11.99 -6.10 -1.96
C GLU A 290 12.40 -6.99 -0.78
N THR A 291 11.65 -8.06 -0.52
CA THR A 291 11.86 -9.07 0.52
C THR A 291 12.54 -10.35 0.01
N LEU A 292 13.19 -10.33 -1.15
CA LEU A 292 14.11 -11.41 -1.55
C LEU A 292 15.33 -11.47 -0.61
N PHE A 293 15.93 -12.65 -0.51
CA PHE A 293 17.05 -12.95 0.39
C PHE A 293 16.75 -12.58 1.86
N HIS A 294 15.48 -12.67 2.27
CA HIS A 294 15.04 -12.22 3.59
C HIS A 294 15.75 -13.01 4.70
N PRO A 295 16.42 -12.31 5.64
CA PRO A 295 17.24 -12.95 6.65
C PRO A 295 16.39 -13.81 7.58
N HIS A 296 16.92 -14.95 8.01
CA HIS A 296 16.31 -15.68 9.11
C HIS A 296 16.43 -14.84 10.38
N VAL A 297 15.31 -14.27 10.84
CA VAL A 297 15.25 -13.49 12.08
C VAL A 297 15.31 -14.47 13.24
N ILE A 298 16.50 -14.62 13.83
CA ILE A 298 16.68 -15.41 15.05
C ILE A 298 16.39 -14.48 16.23
N ASP A 299 15.28 -14.69 16.92
CA ASP A 299 14.98 -13.98 18.15
C ASP A 299 15.77 -14.60 19.32
N ASN A 300 16.93 -14.04 19.61
CA ASN A 300 17.81 -14.47 20.71
C ASN A 300 17.24 -14.14 22.11
N THR A 301 16.06 -13.51 22.22
CA THR A 301 15.39 -13.23 23.49
C THR A 301 14.38 -14.31 23.89
N LEU A 302 14.04 -15.22 22.96
CA LEU A 302 13.30 -16.43 23.27
C LEU A 302 14.25 -17.47 23.90
N PRO A 303 13.77 -18.32 24.83
CA PRO A 303 14.57 -19.43 25.34
C PRO A 303 15.15 -20.24 24.18
N ASN A 304 16.36 -20.78 24.38
CA ASN A 304 17.15 -21.46 23.36
C ASN A 304 16.26 -22.28 22.40
N PRO A 305 16.25 -22.02 21.07
CA PRO A 305 15.30 -22.60 20.11
C PRO A 305 15.32 -24.14 19.99
N SER A 306 16.19 -24.82 20.74
CA SER A 306 16.41 -26.26 20.63
C SER A 306 15.37 -27.13 21.35
N ASP A 307 14.53 -26.58 22.25
CA ASP A 307 13.80 -27.42 23.20
C ASP A 307 12.26 -27.28 23.17
N ASP A 308 11.68 -26.38 22.35
CA ASP A 308 10.21 -26.27 22.21
C ASP A 308 9.72 -26.55 20.77
N ALA A 309 8.59 -27.27 20.68
CA ALA A 309 8.02 -27.70 19.40
C ALA A 309 7.59 -26.55 18.48
N ARG A 310 7.24 -25.38 19.02
CA ARG A 310 6.89 -24.19 18.24
C ARG A 310 8.12 -23.58 17.59
N SER A 311 9.26 -23.58 18.28
CA SER A 311 10.54 -23.10 17.74
C SER A 311 11.03 -23.96 16.59
N LEU A 312 10.95 -25.29 16.73
CA LEU A 312 11.23 -26.23 15.64
C LEU A 312 10.27 -26.03 14.45
N LEU A 313 8.95 -25.95 14.70
CA LEU A 313 7.96 -25.72 13.64
C LEU A 313 8.21 -24.40 12.90
N THR A 314 8.55 -23.33 13.61
CA THR A 314 8.86 -22.03 13.01
C THR A 314 10.10 -22.12 12.11
N LYS A 315 11.11 -22.86 12.54
CA LYS A 315 12.32 -23.11 11.73
C LYS A 315 12.00 -23.94 10.48
N GLU A 316 11.23 -25.01 10.61
CA GLU A 316 10.82 -25.85 9.48
C GLU A 316 9.98 -25.06 8.45
N ILE A 317 8.99 -24.28 8.91
CA ILE A 317 8.21 -23.39 8.03
C ILE A 317 9.13 -22.37 7.36
N GLY A 318 10.04 -21.75 8.13
CA GLY A 318 11.00 -20.76 7.65
C GLY A 318 12.02 -21.32 6.64
N ASN A 319 12.22 -22.63 6.59
CA ASN A 319 13.09 -23.32 5.63
C ASN A 319 12.31 -23.98 4.49
N SER A 320 11.01 -23.75 4.39
CA SER A 320 10.14 -24.34 3.38
C SER A 320 9.59 -23.30 2.41
N VAL A 321 8.96 -23.78 1.34
CA VAL A 321 8.19 -22.95 0.39
C VAL A 321 7.09 -22.11 1.05
N LEU A 322 6.64 -22.45 2.27
CA LEU A 322 5.63 -21.69 2.99
C LEU A 322 6.12 -20.31 3.44
N LYS A 323 7.43 -20.10 3.63
CA LYS A 323 8.01 -18.79 3.97
C LYS A 323 7.70 -17.71 2.92
N THR A 324 7.44 -18.11 1.68
CA THR A 324 7.19 -17.20 0.56
C THR A 324 5.90 -16.40 0.70
N ASP A 325 4.96 -16.85 1.54
CA ASP A 325 3.56 -16.39 1.60
C ASP A 325 2.79 -16.55 0.28
N PHE A 326 3.37 -17.23 -0.71
CA PHE A 326 2.75 -17.53 -2.00
C PHE A 326 1.70 -18.65 -1.89
N LEU A 327 1.93 -19.58 -0.96
CA LEU A 327 1.07 -20.72 -0.63
C LEU A 327 0.16 -20.40 0.57
N PRO A 328 -0.99 -21.12 0.72
CA PRO A 328 -2.02 -20.81 1.70
C PRO A 328 -1.51 -20.37 3.07
N ARG A 329 -1.90 -19.15 3.45
CA ARG A 329 -1.54 -18.51 4.72
C ARG A 329 -2.83 -18.08 5.41
N LEU A 330 -3.34 -18.98 6.24
CA LEU A 330 -4.62 -18.80 6.93
C LEU A 330 -4.44 -17.88 8.15
N LYS A 331 -5.14 -16.73 8.16
CA LYS A 331 -5.17 -15.78 9.28
C LYS A 331 -6.56 -15.79 9.93
N GLY A 332 -6.60 -16.01 11.25
CA GLY A 332 -7.82 -16.05 12.05
C GLY A 332 -8.18 -17.43 12.60
N ALA A 333 -9.37 -17.55 13.20
CA ALA A 333 -9.86 -18.82 13.76
C ALA A 333 -10.13 -19.87 12.65
N PRO A 334 -9.88 -21.17 12.89
CA PRO A 334 -9.94 -22.23 11.86
C PRO A 334 -11.21 -22.25 11.02
N GLU A 335 -12.38 -22.02 11.62
CA GLU A 335 -13.68 -22.09 10.94
C GLU A 335 -13.98 -20.88 10.05
N ARG A 336 -13.17 -19.82 10.14
CA ARG A 336 -13.37 -18.53 9.47
C ARG A 336 -12.02 -17.90 9.05
N ALA A 337 -11.01 -18.73 8.80
CA ALA A 337 -9.69 -18.24 8.46
C ALA A 337 -9.71 -17.64 7.05
N ALA A 338 -9.26 -16.40 6.93
CA ALA A 338 -9.03 -15.80 5.63
C ALA A 338 -7.66 -16.22 5.12
N ASP A 339 -7.60 -16.65 3.87
CA ASP A 339 -6.33 -16.91 3.21
C ASP A 339 -5.77 -15.59 2.70
N GLN A 340 -4.56 -15.22 3.11
CA GLN A 340 -3.89 -14.02 2.65
C GLN A 340 -2.77 -14.32 1.65
N SER A 341 -2.58 -15.59 1.28
CA SER A 341 -1.50 -15.99 0.41
C SER A 341 -1.62 -15.47 -1.02
N GLY A 342 -0.49 -15.43 -1.71
CA GLY A 342 -0.40 -15.10 -3.13
C GLY A 342 -1.41 -15.86 -3.97
N LEU A 343 -1.49 -17.18 -3.90
CA LEU A 343 -2.41 -17.98 -4.75
C LEU A 343 -3.80 -18.19 -4.17
N GLY A 344 -3.93 -18.13 -2.85
CA GLY A 344 -5.13 -18.53 -2.13
C GLY A 344 -6.09 -17.39 -1.81
N GLY A 345 -5.58 -16.16 -1.64
CA GLY A 345 -6.39 -15.02 -1.23
C GLY A 345 -7.52 -14.68 -2.20
N ARG A 346 -8.66 -14.27 -1.64
CA ARG A 346 -9.91 -13.95 -2.35
C ARG A 346 -10.51 -12.67 -1.80
N ALA A 347 -11.30 -11.99 -2.62
CA ALA A 347 -12.09 -10.85 -2.16
C ALA A 347 -13.26 -11.33 -1.28
N GLY A 348 -13.69 -10.49 -0.33
CA GLY A 348 -14.89 -10.74 0.46
C GLY A 348 -14.75 -11.86 1.50
N GLN A 349 -13.54 -12.36 1.78
CA GLN A 349 -13.33 -13.32 2.85
C GLN A 349 -13.57 -12.60 4.18
N ALA A 350 -14.52 -13.11 4.97
CA ALA A 350 -14.69 -12.67 6.35
C ALA A 350 -13.41 -13.03 7.10
N THR A 351 -12.64 -12.04 7.48
CA THR A 351 -11.49 -12.27 8.34
C THR A 351 -12.04 -12.56 9.75
N ALA A 352 -11.69 -13.70 10.33
CA ALA A 352 -11.93 -13.96 11.76
C ALA A 352 -11.07 -13.09 12.68
N ILE A 353 -10.35 -12.11 12.12
CA ILE A 353 -9.70 -11.06 12.88
C ILE A 353 -10.82 -10.18 13.44
N LYS A 354 -11.20 -10.49 14.68
CA LYS A 354 -11.94 -9.61 15.58
C LYS A 354 -11.09 -8.38 15.83
N GLY A 355 -11.14 -7.43 14.91
CA GLY A 355 -10.47 -6.16 15.06
C GLY A 355 -11.33 -5.20 15.87
N ARG A 356 -10.71 -4.13 16.34
CA ARG A 356 -11.42 -3.00 16.94
C ARG A 356 -11.70 -1.97 15.86
N GLY A 357 -12.96 -1.82 15.47
CA GLY A 357 -13.41 -0.81 14.53
C GLY A 357 -14.22 0.27 15.21
N VAL A 358 -14.39 1.41 14.52
CA VAL A 358 -15.29 2.46 15.00
C VAL A 358 -16.71 2.14 14.53
N VAL A 359 -17.66 2.14 15.46
CA VAL A 359 -19.10 1.96 15.23
C VAL A 359 -19.87 3.21 15.64
N SER A 360 -21.11 3.33 15.16
CA SER A 360 -21.96 4.52 15.36
C SER A 360 -21.29 5.81 14.85
N MET A 361 -20.63 5.70 13.70
CA MET A 361 -20.03 6.83 13.00
C MET A 361 -21.08 7.90 12.68
N GLY A 362 -20.78 9.16 12.98
CA GLY A 362 -21.71 10.27 12.73
C GLY A 362 -22.68 10.56 13.89
N THR A 363 -22.54 9.87 15.02
CA THR A 363 -23.36 10.09 16.23
C THR A 363 -22.49 10.33 17.46
N ASP A 364 -23.08 10.89 18.52
CA ASP A 364 -22.39 11.07 19.81
C ASP A 364 -22.19 9.76 20.61
N GLU A 365 -22.76 8.66 20.10
CA GLU A 365 -22.56 7.29 20.60
C GLU A 365 -21.38 6.57 19.93
N ILE A 366 -20.60 7.30 19.11
CA ILE A 366 -19.40 6.79 18.45
C ILE A 366 -18.47 6.10 19.45
N ARG A 367 -18.03 4.89 19.12
CA ARG A 367 -17.20 4.08 20.00
C ARG A 367 -16.37 3.06 19.24
N ILE A 368 -15.35 2.55 19.91
CA ILE A 368 -14.53 1.45 19.41
C ILE A 368 -15.18 0.14 19.87
N ALA A 369 -15.52 -0.73 18.93
CA ALA A 369 -16.15 -2.03 19.18
C ALA A 369 -15.49 -3.12 18.35
N GLU A 370 -15.74 -4.37 18.72
CA GLU A 370 -15.34 -5.52 17.92
C GLU A 370 -16.08 -5.49 16.57
N THR A 371 -15.34 -5.59 15.47
CA THR A 371 -15.90 -5.65 14.12
C THR A 371 -15.20 -6.73 13.29
N THR A 372 -15.88 -7.20 12.25
CA THR A 372 -15.34 -8.11 11.25
C THR A 372 -14.98 -7.33 10.00
N TYR A 373 -13.78 -7.53 9.48
CA TYR A 373 -13.35 -6.96 8.21
C TYR A 373 -13.45 -8.01 7.11
N THR A 374 -13.87 -7.61 5.92
CA THR A 374 -13.75 -8.43 4.72
C THR A 374 -12.49 -8.06 3.95
N THR A 375 -11.81 -9.03 3.36
CA THR A 375 -10.72 -8.76 2.43
C THR A 375 -11.21 -7.91 1.25
N GLY A 376 -10.39 -6.94 0.85
CA GLY A 376 -10.66 -6.06 -0.28
C GLY A 376 -10.61 -6.80 -1.63
N GLN A 377 -10.67 -6.05 -2.72
CA GLN A 377 -10.46 -6.63 -4.04
C GLN A 377 -9.03 -7.16 -4.16
N VAL A 378 -8.89 -8.36 -4.73
CA VAL A 378 -7.60 -8.99 -5.03
C VAL A 378 -7.50 -9.28 -6.52
N ARG A 379 -6.27 -9.32 -7.05
CA ARG A 379 -5.98 -9.46 -8.48
C ARG A 379 -5.09 -10.65 -8.80
N ASN A 380 -4.87 -11.51 -7.81
CA ASN A 380 -3.91 -12.59 -7.78
C ASN A 380 -4.36 -13.89 -8.46
N ARG A 381 -5.67 -14.09 -8.63
CA ARG A 381 -6.23 -15.35 -9.16
C ARG A 381 -6.56 -15.25 -10.64
N PRO A 382 -6.31 -16.33 -11.42
CA PRO A 382 -6.75 -16.39 -12.80
C PRO A 382 -8.28 -16.37 -12.88
N ARG A 383 -8.79 -15.72 -13.91
CA ARG A 383 -10.23 -15.62 -14.19
C ARG A 383 -10.53 -16.19 -15.56
N LEU A 384 -11.58 -16.97 -15.68
CA LEU A 384 -12.10 -17.49 -16.95
C LEU A 384 -13.60 -17.18 -17.00
N GLU A 385 -14.05 -16.58 -18.10
CA GLU A 385 -15.47 -16.18 -18.27
C GLU A 385 -16.03 -15.36 -17.10
N GLY A 386 -15.20 -14.47 -16.53
CA GLY A 386 -15.57 -13.61 -15.41
C GLY A 386 -15.57 -14.29 -14.03
N LYS A 387 -15.24 -15.58 -13.94
CA LYS A 387 -15.20 -16.34 -12.68
C LYS A 387 -13.77 -16.60 -12.25
N GLU A 388 -13.50 -16.47 -10.96
CA GLU A 388 -12.22 -16.88 -10.37
C GLU A 388 -12.10 -18.40 -10.35
N ILE A 389 -10.97 -18.92 -10.80
CA ILE A 389 -10.73 -20.36 -10.84
C ILE A 389 -10.04 -20.84 -9.57
N ARG A 390 -10.36 -22.07 -9.16
CA ARG A 390 -9.73 -22.74 -8.02
C ARG A 390 -8.27 -23.06 -8.33
N VAL A 391 -7.46 -23.17 -7.27
CA VAL A 391 -6.05 -23.55 -7.41
C VAL A 391 -5.96 -24.94 -8.00
N ASN A 392 -5.19 -25.09 -9.09
CA ASN A 392 -4.80 -26.38 -9.63
C ASN A 392 -3.47 -26.80 -8.97
N GLY A 393 -3.55 -27.65 -7.95
CA GLY A 393 -2.38 -28.10 -7.19
C GLY A 393 -1.42 -28.96 -8.01
N ASP A 394 -1.93 -29.80 -8.91
CA ASP A 394 -1.08 -30.69 -9.71
C ASP A 394 -0.23 -29.89 -10.70
N ALA A 395 -0.83 -28.92 -11.39
CA ALA A 395 -0.11 -27.99 -12.27
C ALA A 395 0.96 -27.21 -11.49
N LEU A 396 0.61 -26.71 -10.29
CA LEU A 396 1.55 -26.00 -9.43
C LEU A 396 2.76 -26.86 -9.05
N VAL A 397 2.53 -28.12 -8.67
CA VAL A 397 3.61 -29.06 -8.32
C VAL A 397 4.49 -29.38 -9.52
N ARG A 398 3.89 -29.69 -10.69
CA ARG A 398 4.65 -29.93 -11.93
C ARG A 398 5.53 -28.74 -12.30
N GLY A 399 4.96 -27.54 -12.21
CA GLY A 399 5.68 -26.29 -12.45
C GLY A 399 6.86 -26.09 -11.51
N PHE A 400 6.65 -26.32 -10.21
CA PHE A 400 7.69 -26.21 -9.20
C PHE A 400 8.83 -27.20 -9.45
N GLU A 401 8.51 -28.48 -9.63
CA GLU A 401 9.50 -29.53 -9.89
C GLU A 401 10.30 -29.25 -11.16
N HIS A 402 9.63 -28.81 -12.23
CA HIS A 402 10.29 -28.46 -13.47
C HIS A 402 11.26 -27.28 -13.30
N GLY A 403 10.79 -26.17 -12.70
CA GLY A 403 11.62 -25.00 -12.46
C GLY A 403 12.82 -25.32 -11.57
N TYR A 404 12.59 -26.06 -10.48
CA TYR A 404 13.66 -26.46 -9.56
C TYR A 404 14.70 -27.36 -10.24
N ARG A 405 14.28 -28.30 -11.09
CA ARG A 405 15.20 -29.15 -11.87
C ARG A 405 16.06 -28.33 -12.83
N VAL A 406 15.46 -27.38 -13.56
CA VAL A 406 16.19 -26.45 -14.45
C VAL A 406 17.25 -25.67 -13.68
N PHE A 407 16.95 -25.22 -12.46
CA PHE A 407 17.93 -24.52 -11.61
C PHE A 407 19.10 -25.42 -11.18
N LEU A 408 18.83 -26.69 -10.85
CA LEU A 408 19.88 -27.65 -10.50
C LEU A 408 20.78 -27.99 -11.70
N GLU A 409 20.19 -28.17 -12.88
CA GLU A 409 20.90 -28.48 -14.11
C GLU A 409 21.80 -27.31 -14.57
N ASN A 410 21.42 -26.07 -14.25
CA ASN A 410 22.14 -24.85 -14.64
C ASN A 410 22.88 -24.16 -13.48
N ARG A 411 23.29 -24.93 -12.47
CA ARG A 411 23.83 -24.40 -11.20
C ARG A 411 24.98 -23.41 -11.36
N SER A 412 25.92 -23.64 -12.28
CA SER A 412 27.07 -22.74 -12.48
C SER A 412 26.64 -21.35 -12.93
N VAL A 413 25.81 -21.28 -13.99
CA VAL A 413 25.26 -20.02 -14.52
C VAL A 413 24.37 -19.34 -13.49
N LEU A 414 23.59 -20.12 -12.74
CA LEU A 414 22.77 -19.61 -11.65
C LEU A 414 23.61 -18.90 -10.58
N LEU A 415 24.75 -19.46 -10.16
CA LEU A 415 25.62 -18.82 -9.17
C LEU A 415 26.18 -17.49 -9.66
N GLU A 416 26.53 -17.38 -10.95
CA GLU A 416 26.97 -16.11 -11.54
C GLU A 416 25.86 -15.06 -11.55
N LEU A 417 24.62 -15.47 -11.86
CA LEU A 417 23.46 -14.60 -11.84
C LEU A 417 23.12 -14.10 -10.42
N LEU A 418 23.34 -14.93 -9.41
CA LEU A 418 23.15 -14.58 -7.99
C LEU A 418 24.16 -13.55 -7.49
N GLU A 419 25.37 -13.48 -8.06
CA GLU A 419 26.34 -12.43 -7.69
C GLU A 419 25.81 -11.02 -7.99
N GLY A 420 24.90 -10.88 -8.95
CA GLY A 420 24.23 -9.60 -9.23
C GLY A 420 23.37 -9.08 -8.08
N PHE A 421 23.01 -9.93 -7.09
CA PHE A 421 22.28 -9.51 -5.90
C PHE A 421 23.18 -9.14 -4.71
N ARG A 422 24.48 -9.43 -4.76
CA ARG A 422 25.38 -9.43 -3.60
C ARG A 422 25.44 -8.14 -2.78
N HIS A 423 25.27 -7.00 -3.42
CA HIS A 423 25.38 -5.67 -2.79
C HIS A 423 24.07 -4.88 -2.84
N LEU A 424 22.97 -5.52 -3.22
CA LEU A 424 21.68 -4.87 -3.30
C LEU A 424 21.05 -4.74 -1.91
N THR A 425 20.30 -3.66 -1.72
CA THR A 425 19.59 -3.42 -0.46
C THR A 425 18.23 -4.09 -0.52
N ILE A 426 17.95 -4.93 0.49
CA ILE A 426 16.66 -5.62 0.65
C ILE A 426 15.89 -5.06 1.85
N ARG A 427 14.57 -5.23 1.85
CA ARG A 427 13.70 -4.96 3.00
C ARG A 427 13.69 -6.18 3.92
N ALA A 428 14.19 -5.98 5.14
CA ALA A 428 13.98 -6.93 6.22
C ALA A 428 12.68 -6.57 6.99
N VAL A 429 11.75 -7.51 7.05
CA VAL A 429 10.54 -7.42 7.88
C VAL A 429 10.74 -8.27 9.14
N PRO A 430 11.15 -7.70 10.29
CA PRO A 430 11.52 -8.47 11.48
C PRO A 430 10.34 -8.95 12.31
N ARG A 431 9.15 -8.35 12.12
CA ARG A 431 7.91 -8.74 12.80
C ARG A 431 6.74 -8.60 11.83
N ASN A 432 5.94 -9.65 11.70
CA ASN A 432 4.68 -9.59 10.95
C ASN A 432 3.66 -8.74 11.72
N SER A 433 2.92 -7.92 10.99
CA SER A 433 1.88 -7.00 11.51
C SER A 433 0.51 -7.65 11.76
#